data_AF-A0A5C7AJW5-F1
#
_entry.id   AF-A0A5C7AJW5-F1
#
_cell.length_a   1.000
_cell.length_b   1.000
_cell.length_c   1.000
_cell.angle_alpha   90.00
_cell.angle_beta   90.00
_cell.angle_gamma   90.00
#
_symmetry.space_group_name_H-M   'P 1'
#
loop_
_entity.id
_entity.type
_entity.pdbx_description
1 polymer ?
#
loop_
_entity_poly.entity_id
_entity_poly.type
_entity_poly.pdbx_seq_one_letter_code
_entity_poly.pdbx_strand_id
1 'polypeptide(L)'
;MKTNTLLIIFGILMFSACGTKPNKSAAKLTQEIDTYVSEINANSNLKQEITEGALTDMEGFKDIGTFKYTVYFDAPSNTLHKIKNVETTAQVVTEIYYFKDGDVVLMDVNSGGATTKFYVHKNKVISGVTSDAPNQKLLLEKANRFQKAFLSEH
;
A
#
# COMPACT_ATOMS: atom_id res chain seq x y z
N MET A 1 -63.47 9.89 34.43
CA MET A 1 -62.65 8.67 34.31
C MET A 1 -62.45 8.34 32.84
N LYS A 2 -61.19 8.12 32.46
CA LYS A 2 -60.72 7.41 31.25
C LYS A 2 -60.71 8.20 29.93
N THR A 3 -59.59 8.90 29.75
CA THR A 3 -58.90 9.14 28.48
C THR A 3 -58.75 7.86 27.66
N ASN A 4 -58.66 7.98 26.32
CA ASN A 4 -57.50 7.53 25.55
C ASN A 4 -57.68 7.82 24.05
N THR A 5 -57.19 8.99 23.65
CA THR A 5 -56.82 9.33 22.27
C THR A 5 -55.57 8.51 21.91
N LEU A 6 -55.79 7.27 21.47
CA LEU A 6 -54.75 6.38 20.96
C LEU A 6 -54.78 6.44 19.43
N LEU A 7 -53.60 6.55 18.81
CA LEU A 7 -53.29 6.35 17.36
C LEU A 7 -52.75 7.56 16.57
N ILE A 8 -51.88 8.40 17.12
CA ILE A 8 -50.95 9.21 16.28
C ILE A 8 -49.58 9.37 16.96
N ILE A 9 -48.96 8.30 17.46
CA ILE A 9 -47.56 8.34 17.95
C ILE A 9 -46.88 6.99 17.71
N PHE A 10 -46.80 6.51 16.46
CA PHE A 10 -46.05 5.28 16.16
C PHE A 10 -45.34 5.33 14.79
N GLY A 11 -44.93 6.52 14.35
CA GLY A 11 -44.37 6.73 13.00
C GLY A 11 -43.08 7.56 12.93
N ILE A 12 -42.30 7.71 14.00
CA ILE A 12 -41.13 8.63 14.00
C ILE A 12 -39.79 7.99 14.44
N LEU A 13 -39.76 6.73 14.90
CA LEU A 13 -38.53 6.18 15.53
C LEU A 13 -37.68 5.21 14.68
N MET A 14 -37.83 5.19 13.35
CA MET A 14 -37.05 4.27 12.48
C MET A 14 -35.99 4.94 11.59
N PHE A 15 -35.71 6.24 11.79
CA PHE A 15 -34.54 6.88 11.19
C PHE A 15 -33.40 6.97 12.21
N SER A 16 -33.04 5.85 12.82
CA SER A 16 -31.71 5.72 13.41
C SER A 16 -30.72 5.82 12.25
N ALA A 17 -30.10 6.99 12.17
CA ALA A 17 -29.11 7.34 11.20
C ALA A 17 -28.06 6.22 11.06
N CYS A 18 -28.12 5.46 9.96
CA CYS A 18 -26.90 5.02 9.28
C CYS A 18 -26.23 6.27 8.74
N GLY A 19 -25.65 7.07 9.64
CA GLY A 19 -24.78 8.18 9.26
C GLY A 19 -23.67 7.57 8.43
N THR A 20 -23.65 7.86 7.13
CA THR A 20 -22.52 7.54 6.27
C THR A 20 -21.27 8.06 6.97
N LYS A 21 -20.34 7.16 7.35
CA LYS A 21 -19.04 7.56 7.89
C LYS A 21 -18.49 8.64 6.95
N PRO A 22 -18.08 9.82 7.46
CA PRO A 22 -17.51 10.84 6.60
C PRO A 22 -16.33 10.22 5.86
N ASN A 23 -16.44 10.15 4.54
CA ASN A 23 -15.36 9.63 3.71
C ASN A 23 -14.18 10.59 3.87
N LYS A 24 -13.03 10.10 4.35
CA LYS A 24 -11.84 10.96 4.53
C LYS A 24 -11.49 11.57 3.16
N SER A 25 -11.17 12.86 3.13
CA SER A 25 -10.68 13.48 1.90
C SER A 25 -9.35 12.84 1.47
N ALA A 26 -9.07 12.83 0.17
CA ALA A 26 -7.82 12.30 -0.37
C ALA A 26 -6.60 12.96 0.30
N ALA A 27 -6.64 14.28 0.51
CA ALA A 27 -5.57 15.04 1.19
C ALA A 27 -5.30 14.56 2.62
N LYS A 28 -6.36 14.23 3.38
CA LYS A 28 -6.19 13.69 4.74
C LYS A 28 -5.59 12.29 4.72
N LEU A 29 -6.01 11.45 3.77
CA LEU A 29 -5.46 10.10 3.59
C LEU A 29 -3.98 10.16 3.20
N THR A 30 -3.60 11.01 2.24
CA THR A 30 -2.19 11.16 1.84
C THR A 30 -1.33 11.64 2.98
N GLN A 31 -1.81 12.59 3.79
CA GLN A 31 -1.09 13.07 4.97
C GLN A 31 -0.89 11.96 6.02
N GLU A 32 -1.92 11.17 6.33
CA GLU A 32 -1.80 10.03 7.26
C GLU A 32 -0.81 8.98 6.74
N ILE A 33 -0.78 8.74 5.43
CA ILE A 33 0.20 7.84 4.78
C ILE A 33 1.61 8.42 4.90
N ASP A 34 1.81 9.71 4.63
CA ASP A 34 3.12 10.35 4.73
C ASP A 34 3.66 10.33 6.17
N THR A 35 2.81 10.56 7.17
CA THR A 35 3.18 10.40 8.59
C THR A 35 3.65 8.99 8.89
N TYR A 36 2.87 7.98 8.48
CA TYR A 36 3.23 6.58 8.65
C TYR A 36 4.56 6.23 7.97
N VAL A 37 4.76 6.67 6.73
CA VAL A 37 5.99 6.45 5.96
C VAL A 37 7.20 7.06 6.66
N SER A 38 7.04 8.26 7.22
CA SER A 38 8.09 8.92 8.01
C SER A 38 8.47 8.11 9.24
N GLU A 39 7.48 7.60 9.98
CA GLU A 39 7.70 6.74 11.15
C GLU A 39 8.45 5.45 10.78
N ILE A 40 8.04 4.77 9.72
CA ILE A 40 8.70 3.55 9.23
C ILE A 40 10.13 3.82 8.75
N ASN A 41 10.40 4.98 8.15
CA ASN A 41 11.74 5.32 7.71
C ASN A 41 12.67 5.73 8.86
N ALA A 42 12.12 6.30 9.93
CA ALA A 42 12.86 6.62 11.15
C ALA A 42 13.06 5.40 12.06
N ASN A 43 12.27 4.34 11.90
CA ASN A 43 12.33 3.16 12.77
C ASN A 43 13.53 2.24 12.46
N SER A 44 14.57 2.34 13.28
CA SER A 44 15.77 1.50 13.21
C SER A 44 15.60 0.08 13.76
N ASN A 45 14.48 -0.22 14.41
CA ASN A 45 14.24 -1.50 15.09
C ASN A 45 13.61 -2.56 14.18
N LEU A 46 13.24 -2.19 12.95
CA LEU A 46 12.69 -3.14 11.98
C LEU A 46 13.76 -4.17 11.58
N LYS A 47 13.37 -5.45 11.59
CA LYS A 47 14.21 -6.52 11.05
C LYS A 47 14.31 -6.35 9.54
N GLN A 48 15.48 -6.69 9.00
CA GLN A 48 15.77 -6.62 7.58
C GLN A 48 16.14 -7.98 7.05
N GLU A 49 15.52 -8.34 5.93
CA GLU A 49 15.90 -9.52 5.15
C GLU A 49 16.17 -9.10 3.71
N ILE A 50 17.29 -9.57 3.18
CA ILE A 50 17.80 -9.16 1.88
C ILE A 50 17.81 -10.37 0.97
N THR A 51 17.24 -10.20 -0.21
CA THR A 51 17.31 -11.17 -1.31
C THR A 51 17.91 -10.50 -2.53
N GLU A 52 18.84 -11.18 -3.18
CA GLU A 52 19.56 -10.69 -4.35
C GLU A 52 19.60 -11.78 -5.41
N GLY A 53 19.65 -11.38 -6.68
CA GLY A 53 19.73 -12.33 -7.78
C GLY A 53 19.90 -11.68 -9.14
N ALA A 54 19.95 -12.52 -10.17
CA ALA A 54 19.99 -12.08 -11.56
C ALA A 54 18.58 -11.85 -12.10
N LEU A 55 18.45 -10.85 -12.98
CA LEU A 55 17.32 -10.68 -13.87
C LEU A 55 17.65 -11.37 -15.19
N THR A 56 16.73 -12.17 -15.69
CA THR A 56 16.90 -12.87 -16.97
C THR A 56 15.95 -12.35 -18.02
N ASP A 57 16.28 -12.60 -19.29
CA ASP A 57 15.32 -12.43 -20.38
C ASP A 57 14.08 -13.32 -20.18
N MET A 58 13.04 -13.09 -20.99
CA MET A 58 11.77 -13.83 -20.84
C MET A 58 11.92 -15.35 -21.00
N GLU A 59 12.98 -15.80 -21.67
CA GLU A 59 13.29 -17.22 -21.87
C GLU A 59 14.16 -17.81 -20.74
N GLY A 60 14.72 -16.97 -19.87
CA GLY A 60 15.57 -17.37 -18.75
C GLY A 60 17.01 -17.71 -19.14
N PHE A 61 17.43 -17.40 -20.37
CA PHE A 61 18.73 -17.83 -20.92
C PHE A 61 19.81 -16.78 -20.79
N LYS A 62 19.46 -15.49 -20.81
CA LYS A 62 20.43 -14.40 -20.74
C LYS A 62 20.24 -13.59 -19.48
N ASP A 63 21.35 -13.33 -18.79
CA ASP A 63 21.42 -12.31 -17.76
C ASP A 63 21.26 -10.92 -18.42
N ILE A 64 20.28 -10.16 -17.96
CA ILE A 64 19.99 -8.80 -18.42
C ILE A 64 20.16 -7.75 -17.31
N GLY A 65 20.60 -8.18 -16.12
CA GLY A 65 20.74 -7.30 -14.97
C GLY A 65 20.66 -8.03 -13.63
N THR A 66 20.56 -7.26 -12.56
CA THR A 66 20.45 -7.78 -11.21
C THR A 66 19.29 -7.14 -10.47
N PHE A 67 18.81 -7.83 -9.44
CA PHE A 67 17.88 -7.27 -8.48
C PHE A 67 18.39 -7.47 -7.06
N LYS A 68 17.98 -6.55 -6.20
CA LYS A 68 18.11 -6.63 -4.75
C LYS A 68 16.82 -6.12 -4.14
N TYR A 69 16.10 -6.96 -3.41
CA TYR A 69 15.02 -6.47 -2.56
C TYR A 69 15.32 -6.67 -1.07
N THR A 70 14.89 -5.71 -0.27
CA THR A 70 15.04 -5.69 1.17
C THR A 70 13.67 -5.55 1.81
N VAL A 71 13.31 -6.53 2.64
CA VAL A 71 12.07 -6.58 3.41
C VAL A 71 12.34 -5.97 4.79
N TYR A 72 11.44 -5.11 5.24
CA TYR A 72 11.47 -4.48 6.55
C TYR A 72 10.19 -4.81 7.30
N PHE A 73 10.31 -5.49 8.43
CA PHE A 73 9.17 -5.98 9.19
C PHE A 73 9.42 -5.99 10.70
N ASP A 74 8.34 -6.02 11.47
CA ASP A 74 8.39 -6.22 12.93
C ASP A 74 8.58 -7.71 13.23
N ALA A 75 9.71 -8.08 13.83
CA ALA A 75 10.05 -9.49 14.07
C ALA A 75 9.12 -10.20 15.07
N PRO A 76 8.66 -9.57 16.17
CA PRO A 76 7.73 -10.23 17.10
C PRO A 76 6.38 -10.59 16.46
N SER A 77 5.85 -9.73 15.59
CA SER A 77 4.51 -9.91 15.00
C SER A 77 4.53 -10.40 13.55
N ASN A 78 5.69 -10.52 12.93
CA ASN A 78 5.86 -10.70 11.48
C ASN A 78 5.05 -9.65 10.67
N THR A 79 4.91 -8.43 11.18
CA THR A 79 4.16 -7.38 10.46
C THR A 79 5.05 -6.74 9.39
N LEU A 80 4.66 -6.90 8.13
CA LEU A 80 5.33 -6.26 6.99
C LEU A 80 5.06 -4.75 6.97
N HIS A 81 6.12 -3.94 6.87
CA HIS A 81 6.01 -2.49 6.81
C HIS A 81 6.53 -1.88 5.52
N LYS A 82 7.64 -2.39 4.98
CA LYS A 82 8.28 -1.83 3.80
C LYS A 82 9.01 -2.90 3.02
N ILE A 83 8.96 -2.80 1.69
CA ILE A 83 9.83 -3.55 0.78
C ILE A 83 10.49 -2.55 -0.15
N LYS A 84 11.81 -2.58 -0.20
CA LYS A 84 12.61 -1.80 -1.15
C LYS A 84 13.17 -2.74 -2.20
N ASN A 85 12.77 -2.60 -3.44
CA ASN A 85 13.31 -3.32 -4.59
C ASN A 85 14.23 -2.38 -5.40
N VAL A 86 15.38 -2.88 -5.82
CA VAL A 86 16.32 -2.18 -6.69
C VAL A 86 16.67 -3.13 -7.83
N GLU A 87 16.37 -2.70 -9.04
CA GLU A 87 16.69 -3.42 -10.28
C GLU A 87 17.71 -2.63 -11.06
N THR A 88 18.78 -3.30 -11.48
CA THR A 88 19.88 -2.71 -12.24
C THR A 88 19.96 -3.43 -13.57
N THR A 89 19.55 -2.76 -14.64
CA THR A 89 19.70 -3.21 -16.03
C THR A 89 20.53 -2.16 -16.79
N ALA A 90 20.13 -1.76 -18.00
CA ALA A 90 20.65 -0.54 -18.63
C ALA A 90 20.31 0.73 -17.85
N GLN A 91 19.29 0.69 -17.00
CA GLN A 91 18.92 1.76 -16.07
C GLN A 91 18.69 1.18 -14.67
N VAL A 92 18.87 2.02 -13.64
CA VAL A 92 18.54 1.67 -12.26
C VAL A 92 17.11 2.11 -11.98
N VAL A 93 16.30 1.16 -11.52
CA VAL A 93 14.94 1.39 -11.03
C VAL A 93 14.90 1.04 -9.56
N THR A 94 14.45 1.96 -8.72
CA THR A 94 14.19 1.72 -7.29
C THR A 94 12.71 1.86 -7.03
N GLU A 95 12.11 0.83 -6.44
CA GLU A 95 10.70 0.81 -6.05
C GLU A 95 10.63 0.58 -4.54
N ILE A 96 9.87 1.42 -3.83
CA ILE A 96 9.63 1.26 -2.40
C ILE A 96 8.12 1.12 -2.19
N TYR A 97 7.74 -0.02 -1.63
CA TYR A 97 6.38 -0.35 -1.28
C TYR A 97 6.21 -0.27 0.23
N TYR A 98 5.24 0.52 0.68
CA TYR A 98 4.87 0.62 2.09
C TYR A 98 3.55 -0.11 2.33
N PHE A 99 3.54 -0.92 3.37
CA PHE A 99 2.40 -1.75 3.75
C PHE A 99 1.90 -1.30 5.10
N LYS A 100 0.58 -1.22 5.29
CA LYS A 100 -0.05 -0.92 6.58
C LYS A 100 -1.31 -1.76 6.69
N ASP A 101 -1.51 -2.40 7.83
CA ASP A 101 -2.68 -3.26 8.10
C ASP A 101 -2.88 -4.37 7.04
N GLY A 102 -1.77 -4.85 6.45
CA GLY A 102 -1.81 -5.87 5.40
C GLY A 102 -2.16 -5.35 4.01
N ASP A 103 -2.27 -4.04 3.80
CA ASP A 103 -2.50 -3.43 2.49
C ASP A 103 -1.32 -2.55 2.06
N VAL A 104 -1.04 -2.49 0.76
CA VAL A 104 -0.14 -1.47 0.22
C VAL A 104 -0.79 -0.08 0.31
N VAL A 105 -0.05 0.90 0.85
CA VAL A 105 -0.53 2.28 1.05
C VAL A 105 0.25 3.33 0.28
N LEU A 106 1.51 3.05 -0.07
CA LEU A 106 2.32 3.92 -0.90
C LEU A 106 3.25 3.09 -1.78
N MET A 107 3.37 3.49 -3.05
CA MET A 107 4.41 3.03 -3.96
C MET A 107 5.24 4.24 -4.38
N ASP A 108 6.52 4.24 -4.05
CA ASP A 108 7.47 5.30 -4.38
C ASP A 108 8.50 4.75 -5.38
N VAL A 109 8.46 5.24 -6.62
CA VAL A 109 9.24 4.71 -7.73
C VAL A 109 10.21 5.77 -8.22
N ASN A 110 11.50 5.45 -8.19
CA ASN A 110 12.54 6.22 -8.83
C ASN A 110 13.07 5.47 -10.06
N SER A 111 12.94 6.07 -11.24
CA SER A 111 13.48 5.53 -12.49
C SER A 111 14.27 6.60 -13.21
N GLY A 112 15.58 6.38 -13.40
CA GLY A 112 16.42 7.33 -14.11
C GLY A 112 16.46 8.74 -13.51
N GLY A 113 16.28 8.86 -12.18
CA GLY A 113 16.28 10.13 -11.45
C GLY A 113 14.91 10.81 -11.32
N ALA A 114 13.88 10.33 -12.00
CA ALA A 114 12.50 10.81 -11.80
C ALA A 114 11.82 10.01 -10.70
N THR A 115 11.30 10.69 -9.68
CA THR A 115 10.56 10.07 -8.57
C THR A 115 9.06 10.29 -8.74
N THR A 116 8.28 9.21 -8.66
CA THR A 116 6.81 9.25 -8.69
C THR A 116 6.24 8.49 -7.52
N LYS A 117 5.29 9.12 -6.83
CA LYS A 117 4.56 8.54 -5.69
C LYS A 117 3.13 8.22 -6.08
N PHE A 118 2.69 7.01 -5.73
CA PHE A 118 1.31 6.56 -5.90
C PHE A 118 0.74 6.20 -4.54
N TYR A 119 -0.21 7.00 -4.06
CA TYR A 119 -0.89 6.72 -2.79
C TYR A 119 -2.04 5.76 -3.04
N VAL A 120 -2.12 4.71 -2.23
CA VAL A 120 -3.07 3.62 -2.42
C VAL A 120 -4.01 3.55 -1.23
N HIS A 121 -5.30 3.39 -1.52
CA HIS A 121 -6.31 3.10 -0.51
C HIS A 121 -7.29 2.07 -1.06
N LYS A 122 -7.49 0.99 -0.31
CA LYS A 122 -8.37 -0.14 -0.73
C LYS A 122 -8.02 -0.65 -2.12
N ASN A 123 -6.72 -0.88 -2.35
CA ASN A 123 -6.16 -1.38 -3.60
C ASN A 123 -6.45 -0.49 -4.84
N LYS A 124 -6.66 0.81 -4.63
CA LYS A 124 -6.84 1.82 -5.69
C LYS A 124 -5.91 2.99 -5.47
N VAL A 125 -5.29 3.49 -6.53
CA VAL A 125 -4.50 4.73 -6.48
C VAL A 125 -5.46 5.91 -6.28
N ILE A 126 -5.27 6.67 -5.20
CA ILE A 126 -6.10 7.83 -4.82
C ILE A 126 -5.43 9.17 -5.12
N SER A 127 -4.12 9.17 -5.37
CA SER A 127 -3.40 10.31 -5.92
C SER A 127 -2.18 9.83 -6.71
N GLY A 128 -2.01 10.42 -7.89
CA GLY A 128 -1.00 10.07 -8.88
C GLY A 128 -1.31 10.73 -10.22
N VAL A 129 -0.33 10.78 -11.12
CA VAL A 129 -0.56 11.25 -12.50
C VAL A 129 -1.43 10.22 -13.22
N THR A 130 -2.58 10.63 -13.74
CA THR A 130 -3.59 9.72 -14.33
C THR A 130 -3.14 9.07 -15.63
N SER A 131 -2.09 9.58 -16.29
CA SER A 131 -1.54 9.02 -17.53
C SER A 131 -0.86 7.66 -17.35
N ASP A 132 -0.54 7.25 -16.11
CA ASP A 132 0.35 6.12 -15.83
C ASP A 132 -0.39 4.85 -15.40
N ALA A 133 -1.69 4.73 -15.70
CA ALA A 133 -2.55 3.65 -15.21
C ALA A 133 -2.01 2.21 -15.47
N PRO A 134 -1.41 1.89 -16.63
CA PRO A 134 -0.79 0.58 -16.84
C PRO A 134 0.39 0.31 -15.90
N ASN A 135 1.23 1.32 -15.65
CA ASN A 135 2.36 1.22 -14.73
C ASN A 135 1.89 1.08 -13.27
N GLN A 136 0.84 1.80 -12.88
CA GLN A 136 0.23 1.67 -11.55
C GLN A 136 -0.25 0.25 -11.26
N LYS A 137 -0.92 -0.39 -12.23
CA LYS A 137 -1.41 -1.77 -12.09
C LYS A 137 -0.24 -2.75 -11.94
N LEU A 138 0.79 -2.63 -12.78
CA LEU A 138 1.98 -3.48 -12.71
C LEU A 138 2.68 -3.37 -11.34
N LEU A 139 2.83 -2.15 -10.82
CA LEU A 139 3.44 -1.88 -9.52
C LEU A 139 2.63 -2.49 -8.37
N LEU A 140 1.30 -2.36 -8.40
CA LEU A 140 0.42 -2.99 -7.42
C LEU A 140 0.54 -4.52 -7.45
N GLU A 141 0.54 -5.13 -8.64
CA GLU A 141 0.71 -6.57 -8.77
C GLU A 141 2.07 -7.04 -8.24
N LYS A 142 3.12 -6.25 -8.47
CA LYS A 142 4.46 -6.52 -7.93
C LYS A 142 4.49 -6.42 -6.40
N ALA A 143 3.91 -5.38 -5.83
CA ALA A 143 3.75 -5.24 -4.38
C ALA A 143 3.02 -6.46 -3.76
N ASN A 144 1.93 -6.89 -4.40
CA ASN A 144 1.15 -8.06 -3.97
C ASN A 144 1.96 -9.37 -4.05
N ARG A 145 2.78 -9.55 -5.09
CA ARG A 145 3.67 -10.72 -5.21
C ARG A 145 4.70 -10.74 -4.07
N PHE A 146 5.34 -9.61 -3.80
CA PHE A 146 6.30 -9.50 -2.70
C PHE A 146 5.64 -9.76 -1.34
N GLN A 147 4.48 -9.17 -1.09
CA GLN A 147 3.74 -9.41 0.14
C GLN A 147 3.36 -10.89 0.30
N LYS A 148 2.88 -11.52 -0.78
CA LYS A 148 2.52 -12.95 -0.75
C LYS A 148 3.73 -13.83 -0.45
N ALA A 149 4.89 -13.52 -1.03
CA ALA A 149 6.13 -14.24 -0.74
C ALA A 149 6.51 -14.12 0.75
N PHE A 150 6.50 -12.89 1.29
CA PHE A 150 6.76 -12.66 2.72
C PHE A 150 5.82 -13.46 3.63
N LEU A 151 4.51 -13.40 3.38
CA LEU A 151 3.49 -14.13 4.14
C LEU A 151 3.58 -15.66 4.00
N SER A 152 4.28 -16.18 2.99
CA SER A 152 4.49 -17.62 2.85
C SER A 152 5.72 -18.13 3.59
N GLU A 153 6.65 -17.24 3.93
CA GLU A 153 7.91 -17.53 4.60
C GLU A 153 7.86 -17.27 6.12
N HIS A 154 6.85 -16.53 6.58
CA HIS A 154 6.69 -16.01 7.96
C HIS A 154 5.30 -16.27 8.52
#